data_AF-A0A0G0GTL3-F1
#
_entry.id   AF-A0A0G0GTL3-F1
#
_cell.length_a   1.000
_cell.length_b   1.000
_cell.length_c   1.000
_cell.angle_alpha   90.00
_cell.angle_beta   90.00
_cell.angle_gamma   90.00
#
_symmetry.space_group_name_H-M   'P 1'
#
loop_
_entity.id
_entity.type
_entity.pdbx_description
1 polymer ?
#
loop_
_entity_poly.entity_id
_entity_poly.type
_entity_poly.pdbx_seq_one_letter_code
_entity_poly.pdbx_strand_id
1 'polypeptide(L)'
;MEFSFIAFYTFYNFRKFKKNFYIPLLAGLLFESSLAVLQVLNQGSLNGIFYFLGERFFTPETPNIANASISGQLILRPYGTFSHPNVLAAYIVFSTIFVLPALRMRKKKTNTLILLSFVLSEAALVLTLSRASLILYSVLIPLVSFLLIKNKKLLKEGIFIFITSLVPLLTIFIFYNQRILELFGESLSKRIDLIKAAFFMISDNPLFGVGIGNFLPEVIKYYRPLVFFDIFFLTSGFFDHYYLTLIQGQLLFALITAIVWSKVDLLS
;
A
#
# COMPACT_ATOMS: atom_id res chain seq x y z
N MET A 1 -6.76 22.34 7.15
CA MET A 1 -6.16 22.96 8.35
C MET A 1 -5.61 21.93 9.34
N GLU A 2 -6.32 20.83 9.63
CA GLU A 2 -5.87 19.79 10.58
C GLU A 2 -4.57 19.09 10.13
N PHE A 3 -4.46 18.74 8.83
CA PHE A 3 -3.24 18.14 8.27
C PHE A 3 -2.00 19.03 8.36
N SER A 4 -2.18 20.34 8.22
CA SER A 4 -1.10 21.33 8.35
C SER A 4 -0.59 21.39 9.78
N PHE A 5 -1.50 21.31 10.76
CA PHE A 5 -1.17 21.31 12.18
C PHE A 5 -0.42 20.04 12.60
N ILE A 6 -0.85 18.89 12.08
CA ILE A 6 -0.21 17.59 12.36
C ILE A 6 1.14 17.49 11.67
N ALA A 7 1.27 17.97 10.43
CA ALA A 7 2.55 18.06 9.74
C ALA A 7 3.53 18.96 10.50
N PHE A 8 3.07 20.14 10.95
CA PHE A 8 3.89 21.08 11.70
C PHE A 8 4.32 20.53 13.07
N TYR A 9 3.39 19.87 13.78
CA TYR A 9 3.68 19.23 15.07
C TYR A 9 4.67 18.06 14.94
N THR A 10 4.52 17.23 13.90
CA THR A 10 5.42 16.10 13.61
C THR A 10 6.82 16.61 13.26
N PHE A 11 6.90 17.67 12.46
CA PHE A 11 8.15 18.33 12.12
C PHE A 11 8.88 18.84 13.37
N TYR A 12 8.17 19.52 14.27
CA TYR A 12 8.75 20.09 15.49
C TYR A 12 9.22 19.01 16.49
N ASN A 13 8.54 17.86 16.54
CA ASN A 13 8.83 16.76 17.48
C ASN A 13 9.62 15.59 16.86
N PHE A 14 10.13 15.77 15.64
CA PHE A 14 10.72 14.71 14.81
C PHE A 14 11.81 13.89 15.52
N ARG A 15 12.64 14.54 16.36
CA ARG A 15 13.70 13.86 17.15
C ARG A 15 13.14 12.86 18.17
N LYS A 16 11.99 13.15 18.78
CA LYS A 16 11.33 12.30 19.79
C LYS A 16 10.61 11.12 19.12
N PHE A 17 10.01 11.36 17.94
CA PHE A 17 9.41 10.31 17.11
C PHE A 17 10.43 9.30 16.59
N LYS A 18 11.67 9.72 16.29
CA LYS A 18 12.71 8.88 15.68
C LYS A 18 12.98 7.54 16.41
N LYS A 19 12.81 7.47 17.73
CA LYS A 19 13.16 6.26 18.50
C LYS A 19 12.07 5.16 18.47
N ASN A 20 10.80 5.54 18.32
CA ASN A 20 9.64 4.64 18.44
C ASN A 20 8.71 4.65 17.21
N PHE A 21 9.04 5.38 16.13
CA PHE A 21 8.22 5.48 14.92
C PHE A 21 7.92 4.12 14.25
N TYR A 22 8.78 3.12 14.44
CA TYR A 22 8.56 1.77 13.89
C TYR A 22 7.43 1.00 14.59
N ILE A 23 7.02 1.36 15.81
CA ILE A 23 5.99 0.64 16.58
C ILE A 23 4.60 0.74 15.92
N PRO A 24 4.05 1.94 15.62
CA PRO A 24 2.77 2.05 14.92
C PRO A 24 2.84 1.43 13.52
N LEU A 25 3.98 1.53 12.83
CA LEU A 25 4.19 0.88 11.54
C LEU A 25 4.23 -0.64 11.65
N LEU A 26 4.84 -1.20 12.69
CA LEU A 26 4.84 -2.64 12.95
C LEU A 26 3.42 -3.14 13.24
N ALA A 27 2.66 -2.42 14.04
CA ALA A 27 1.28 -2.75 14.35
C ALA A 27 0.39 -2.71 13.10
N GLY A 28 0.49 -1.64 12.31
CA GLY A 28 -0.25 -1.51 11.04
C GLY A 28 0.19 -2.56 10.01
N LEU A 29 1.48 -2.83 9.87
CA LEU A 29 2.00 -3.86 8.98
C LEU A 29 1.49 -5.24 9.34
N LEU A 30 1.49 -5.60 10.64
CA LEU A 30 0.92 -6.86 11.12
C LEU A 30 -0.58 -6.93 10.81
N PHE A 31 -1.34 -5.89 11.17
CA PHE A 31 -2.78 -5.85 10.97
C PHE A 31 -3.16 -5.97 9.48
N GLU A 32 -2.61 -5.12 8.62
CA GLU A 32 -2.93 -5.11 7.19
C GLU A 32 -2.49 -6.39 6.48
N SER A 33 -1.32 -6.94 6.84
CA SER A 33 -0.84 -8.19 6.24
C SER A 33 -1.69 -9.38 6.68
N SER A 34 -2.09 -9.44 7.95
CA SER A 34 -2.99 -10.48 8.46
C SER A 34 -4.37 -10.36 7.82
N LEU A 35 -4.94 -9.15 7.76
CA LEU A 35 -6.24 -8.91 7.13
C LEU A 35 -6.21 -9.31 5.65
N ALA A 36 -5.15 -8.94 4.92
CA ALA A 36 -4.99 -9.31 3.52
C ALA A 36 -4.95 -10.83 3.30
N VAL A 37 -4.20 -11.57 4.12
CA VAL A 37 -4.17 -13.04 4.04
C VAL A 37 -5.54 -13.63 4.34
N LEU A 38 -6.22 -13.14 5.38
CA LEU A 38 -7.56 -13.62 5.76
C LEU A 38 -8.61 -13.31 4.68
N GLN A 39 -8.56 -12.15 4.02
CA GLN A 39 -9.46 -11.81 2.90
C GLN A 39 -9.33 -12.78 1.73
N VAL A 40 -8.10 -13.22 1.42
CA VAL A 40 -7.89 -14.23 0.37
C VAL A 40 -8.39 -15.59 0.81
N LEU A 41 -8.14 -16.00 2.06
CA LEU A 41 -8.65 -17.28 2.57
C LEU A 41 -10.18 -17.32 2.59
N ASN A 42 -10.83 -16.19 2.90
CA ASN A 42 -12.28 -16.03 2.90
C ASN A 42 -12.88 -15.83 1.50
N GLN A 43 -12.05 -15.55 0.48
CA GLN A 43 -12.51 -15.12 -0.86
C GLN A 43 -13.50 -13.94 -0.81
N GLY A 44 -13.28 -12.99 0.10
CA GLY A 44 -14.14 -11.81 0.25
C GLY A 44 -13.76 -10.99 1.49
N SER A 45 -14.46 -9.88 1.70
CA SER A 45 -14.30 -9.10 2.94
C SER A 45 -14.75 -9.90 4.17
N LEU A 46 -14.05 -9.73 5.29
CA LEU A 46 -14.37 -10.41 6.56
C LEU A 46 -15.56 -9.75 7.27
N ASN A 47 -15.75 -8.45 7.07
CA ASN A 47 -16.80 -7.62 7.65
C ASN A 47 -16.74 -7.57 9.19
N GLY A 48 -17.82 -7.10 9.82
CA GLY A 48 -17.91 -7.00 11.28
C GLY A 48 -16.94 -5.96 11.84
N ILE A 49 -16.03 -6.37 12.74
CA ILE A 49 -15.07 -5.45 13.36
C ILE A 49 -14.14 -4.81 12.33
N PHE A 50 -13.81 -5.53 11.26
CA PHE A 50 -12.92 -5.05 10.21
C PHE A 50 -13.54 -3.92 9.39
N TYR A 51 -14.87 -3.90 9.25
CA TYR A 51 -15.59 -2.80 8.61
C TYR A 51 -15.38 -1.48 9.37
N PHE A 52 -15.47 -1.51 10.71
CA PHE A 52 -15.20 -0.34 11.55
C PHE A 52 -13.73 0.10 11.51
N LEU A 53 -12.82 -0.82 11.20
CA LEU A 53 -11.39 -0.54 11.03
C LEU A 53 -11.04 -0.05 9.62
N GLY A 54 -12.00 0.00 8.70
CA GLY A 54 -11.83 0.54 7.35
C GLY A 54 -11.87 -0.49 6.21
N GLU A 55 -12.17 -1.76 6.48
CA GLU A 55 -12.43 -2.76 5.44
C GLU A 55 -13.73 -2.42 4.68
N ARG A 56 -13.67 -2.47 3.35
CA ARG A 56 -14.86 -2.30 2.50
C ARG A 56 -15.58 -3.63 2.36
N PHE A 57 -16.90 -3.62 2.17
CA PHE A 57 -17.62 -4.83 1.79
C PHE A 57 -17.33 -5.18 0.33
N PHE A 58 -16.89 -6.42 0.07
CA PHE A 58 -16.73 -6.91 -1.29
C PHE A 58 -16.74 -8.43 -1.45
N THR A 59 -17.13 -8.86 -2.65
CA THR A 59 -17.07 -10.24 -3.14
C THR A 59 -16.29 -10.28 -4.47
N PRO A 60 -15.83 -11.46 -4.94
CA PRO A 60 -15.16 -11.60 -6.23
C PRO A 60 -16.04 -11.16 -7.42
N GLU A 61 -17.35 -11.18 -7.25
CA GLU A 61 -18.34 -10.79 -8.27
C GLU A 61 -18.68 -9.30 -8.25
N THR A 62 -18.21 -8.56 -7.23
CA THR A 62 -18.49 -7.14 -7.12
C THR A 62 -17.91 -6.39 -8.33
N PRO A 63 -18.72 -5.58 -9.04
CA PRO A 63 -18.24 -4.86 -10.21
C PRO A 63 -17.00 -4.01 -9.91
N ASN A 64 -16.07 -3.97 -10.86
CA ASN A 64 -14.81 -3.20 -10.79
C ASN A 64 -13.84 -3.60 -9.67
N ILE A 65 -13.94 -4.81 -9.13
CA ILE A 65 -12.94 -5.34 -8.22
C ILE A 65 -11.72 -5.89 -8.95
N ALA A 66 -10.56 -5.63 -8.35
CA ALA A 66 -9.28 -6.11 -8.81
C ALA A 66 -9.18 -7.61 -8.51
N ASN A 67 -9.62 -8.43 -9.47
CA ASN A 67 -9.41 -9.87 -9.45
C ASN A 67 -8.18 -10.26 -10.26
N ALA A 68 -7.59 -11.40 -9.92
CA ALA A 68 -6.71 -12.17 -10.77
C ALA A 68 -7.50 -13.30 -11.42
N SER A 69 -7.09 -13.76 -12.60
CA SER A 69 -7.66 -14.96 -13.22
C SER A 69 -6.56 -16.00 -13.35
N ILE A 70 -6.71 -17.12 -12.65
CA ILE A 70 -5.79 -18.26 -12.73
C ILE A 70 -6.61 -19.44 -13.23
N SER A 71 -6.21 -20.01 -14.37
CA SER A 71 -6.89 -21.16 -14.99
C SER A 71 -8.40 -20.96 -15.22
N GLY A 72 -8.82 -19.72 -15.54
CA GLY A 72 -10.22 -19.38 -15.79
C GLY A 72 -11.05 -19.12 -14.52
N GLN A 73 -10.52 -19.37 -13.33
CA GLN A 73 -11.16 -19.01 -12.07
C GLN A 73 -10.74 -17.60 -11.64
N LEU A 74 -11.72 -16.80 -11.22
CA LEU A 74 -11.48 -15.49 -10.62
C LEU A 74 -10.99 -15.70 -9.19
N ILE A 75 -9.80 -15.20 -8.89
CA ILE A 75 -9.19 -15.19 -7.58
C ILE A 75 -9.13 -13.75 -7.10
N LEU A 76 -9.62 -13.54 -5.89
CA LEU A 76 -9.64 -12.22 -5.27
C LEU A 76 -8.23 -11.75 -4.91
N ARG A 77 -7.91 -10.49 -5.23
CA ARG A 77 -6.70 -9.82 -4.71
C ARG A 77 -7.08 -9.07 -3.43
N PRO A 78 -6.31 -9.16 -2.34
CA PRO A 78 -6.68 -8.53 -1.08
C PRO A 78 -6.51 -7.01 -1.13
N TYR A 79 -7.37 -6.31 -0.40
CA TYR A 79 -7.38 -4.85 -0.29
C TYR A 79 -6.89 -4.38 1.08
N GLY A 80 -6.96 -5.24 2.11
CA GLY A 80 -6.80 -4.81 3.50
C GLY A 80 -7.89 -3.79 3.83
N THR A 81 -7.49 -2.68 4.44
CA THR A 81 -8.36 -1.50 4.62
C THR A 81 -8.19 -0.45 3.50
N PHE A 82 -7.40 -0.74 2.47
CA PHE A 82 -7.10 0.22 1.40
C PHE A 82 -8.13 0.19 0.27
N SER A 83 -8.12 1.24 -0.55
CA SER A 83 -8.99 1.37 -1.72
C SER A 83 -8.58 0.49 -2.90
N HIS A 84 -7.36 -0.06 -2.90
CA HIS A 84 -6.85 -0.89 -4.00
C HIS A 84 -5.68 -1.79 -3.56
N PRO A 85 -5.54 -3.03 -4.07
CA PRO A 85 -4.45 -3.95 -3.73
C PRO A 85 -3.05 -3.38 -3.96
N ASN A 86 -2.87 -2.59 -5.03
CA ASN A 86 -1.59 -1.92 -5.30
C ASN A 86 -1.20 -0.89 -4.23
N VAL A 87 -2.18 -0.22 -3.60
CA VAL A 87 -1.92 0.74 -2.51
C VAL A 87 -1.49 -0.01 -1.27
N LEU A 88 -2.22 -1.08 -0.90
CA LEU A 88 -1.81 -1.99 0.17
C LEU A 88 -0.38 -2.51 -0.05
N ALA A 89 -0.07 -2.94 -1.28
CA ALA A 89 1.26 -3.42 -1.64
C ALA A 89 2.34 -2.36 -1.46
N ALA A 90 2.07 -1.10 -1.87
CA ALA A 90 3.00 0.00 -1.64
C ALA A 90 3.18 0.28 -0.13
N TYR A 91 2.09 0.30 0.64
CA TYR A 91 2.13 0.47 2.09
C TYR A 91 2.99 -0.61 2.76
N ILE A 92 2.82 -1.88 2.37
CA ILE A 92 3.63 -3.01 2.87
C ILE A 92 5.12 -2.76 2.59
N VAL A 93 5.49 -2.41 1.35
CA VAL A 93 6.90 -2.14 0.97
C VAL A 93 7.50 -1.06 1.86
N PHE A 94 6.85 0.10 1.97
CA PHE A 94 7.39 1.22 2.74
C PHE A 94 7.44 0.91 4.23
N SER A 95 6.38 0.32 4.79
CA SER A 95 6.33 -0.05 6.21
C SER A 95 7.43 -1.05 6.58
N THR A 96 7.65 -2.07 5.75
CA THR A 96 8.71 -3.07 5.96
C THR A 96 10.10 -2.42 5.96
N ILE A 97 10.38 -1.46 5.06
CA ILE A 97 11.65 -0.72 5.03
C ILE A 97 11.92 0.02 6.34
N PHE A 98 10.90 0.63 6.95
CA PHE A 98 11.06 1.37 8.20
C PHE A 98 11.07 0.47 9.45
N VAL A 99 10.43 -0.69 9.40
CA VAL A 99 10.34 -1.63 10.53
C VAL A 99 11.61 -2.48 10.67
N LEU A 100 12.19 -2.98 9.57
CA LEU A 100 13.33 -3.90 9.62
C LEU A 100 14.59 -3.36 10.34
N PRO A 101 15.00 -2.08 10.18
CA PRO A 101 16.14 -1.52 10.90
C PRO A 101 15.98 -1.56 12.43
N ALA A 102 14.75 -1.65 12.95
CA ALA A 102 14.47 -1.72 14.39
C ALA A 102 15.03 -2.99 15.05
N LEU A 103 15.33 -4.05 14.29
CA LEU A 103 16.02 -5.26 14.77
C LEU A 103 17.37 -4.95 15.44
N ARG A 104 18.02 -3.84 15.06
CA ARG A 104 19.29 -3.39 15.66
C ARG A 104 19.16 -2.83 17.07
N MET A 105 17.97 -2.39 17.45
CA MET A 105 17.79 -1.50 18.60
C MET A 105 17.12 -2.16 19.80
N ARG A 106 16.62 -3.41 19.69
CA ARG A 106 15.57 -3.91 20.60
C ARG A 106 15.79 -5.31 21.16
N LYS A 107 14.95 -5.64 22.16
CA LYS A 107 14.93 -6.88 22.91
C LYS A 107 14.45 -8.06 22.04
N LYS A 108 14.87 -9.28 22.39
CA LYS A 108 14.53 -10.52 21.65
C LYS A 108 13.04 -10.66 21.28
N LYS A 109 12.10 -10.37 22.21
CA LYS A 109 10.65 -10.48 21.93
C LYS A 109 10.18 -9.56 20.79
N THR A 110 10.67 -8.32 20.73
CA THR A 110 10.34 -7.39 19.65
C THR A 110 10.89 -7.86 18.31
N ASN A 111 12.05 -8.51 18.30
CA ASN A 111 12.63 -9.06 17.08
C ASN A 111 11.78 -10.21 16.51
N THR A 112 11.24 -11.08 17.37
CA THR A 112 10.31 -12.13 16.93
C THR A 112 9.08 -11.54 16.24
N LEU A 113 8.49 -10.48 16.80
CA LEU A 113 7.35 -9.80 16.20
C LEU A 113 7.69 -9.14 14.85
N ILE A 114 8.87 -8.53 14.74
CA ILE A 114 9.34 -7.92 13.47
C ILE A 114 9.56 -9.00 12.40
N LEU A 115 10.15 -10.14 12.76
CA LEU A 115 10.35 -11.24 11.82
C LEU A 115 9.03 -11.89 11.40
N LEU A 116 8.09 -12.05 12.34
CA LEU A 116 6.74 -12.53 12.03
C LEU A 116 6.01 -11.55 11.10
N SER A 117 6.07 -10.24 11.37
CA SER A 117 5.46 -9.23 10.51
C SER A 117 6.07 -9.23 9.11
N PHE A 118 7.38 -9.45 9.01
CA PHE A 118 8.07 -9.55 7.74
C PHE A 118 7.55 -10.72 6.91
N VAL A 119 7.49 -11.94 7.48
CA VAL A 119 6.99 -13.12 6.76
C VAL A 119 5.53 -12.97 6.33
N LEU A 120 4.66 -12.45 7.23
CA LEU A 120 3.27 -12.17 6.89
C LEU A 120 3.13 -11.12 5.79
N SER A 121 3.96 -10.06 5.84
CA SER A 121 3.95 -9.00 4.84
C SER A 121 4.38 -9.50 3.46
N GLU A 122 5.31 -10.44 3.40
CA GLU A 122 5.76 -11.05 2.14
C GLU A 122 4.66 -11.91 1.51
N ALA A 123 3.97 -12.71 2.33
CA ALA A 123 2.80 -13.48 1.90
C ALA A 123 1.68 -12.55 1.37
N ALA A 124 1.32 -11.52 2.14
CA ALA A 124 0.32 -10.54 1.74
C ALA A 124 0.71 -9.81 0.45
N LEU A 125 1.98 -9.41 0.32
CA LEU A 125 2.50 -8.72 -0.86
C LEU A 125 2.37 -9.57 -2.12
N VAL A 126 2.75 -10.85 -2.07
CA VAL A 126 2.61 -11.79 -3.19
C VAL A 126 1.13 -11.90 -3.60
N LEU A 127 0.23 -12.02 -2.64
CA LEU A 127 -1.21 -12.11 -2.89
C LEU A 127 -1.79 -10.84 -3.55
N THR A 128 -1.20 -9.66 -3.32
CA THR A 128 -1.64 -8.44 -4.01
C THR A 128 -1.40 -8.49 -5.51
N LEU A 129 -0.45 -9.30 -6.00
CA LEU A 129 -0.03 -9.40 -7.40
C LEU A 129 0.35 -8.04 -8.05
N SER A 130 0.72 -7.04 -7.23
CA SER A 130 1.15 -5.71 -7.70
C SER A 130 2.58 -5.75 -8.23
N ARG A 131 2.74 -5.91 -9.56
CA ARG A 131 4.06 -6.06 -10.22
C ARG A 131 5.06 -4.98 -9.81
N ALA A 132 4.65 -3.71 -9.82
CA ALA A 132 5.52 -2.60 -9.45
C ALA A 132 6.02 -2.72 -8.00
N SER A 133 5.13 -3.09 -7.07
CA SER A 133 5.47 -3.28 -5.66
C SER A 133 6.32 -4.53 -5.44
N LEU A 134 6.06 -5.63 -6.16
CA LEU A 134 6.86 -6.85 -6.10
C LEU A 134 8.31 -6.60 -6.55
N ILE A 135 8.49 -5.87 -7.65
CA ILE A 135 9.83 -5.46 -8.13
C ILE A 135 10.48 -4.53 -7.11
N LEU A 136 9.77 -3.50 -6.65
CA LEU A 136 10.30 -2.53 -5.71
C LEU A 136 10.75 -3.20 -4.39
N TYR A 137 9.94 -4.12 -3.86
CA TYR A 137 10.28 -4.91 -2.67
C TYR A 137 11.55 -5.73 -2.89
N SER A 138 11.61 -6.45 -4.02
CA SER A 138 12.73 -7.34 -4.36
C SER A 138 14.04 -6.58 -4.63
N VAL A 139 13.99 -5.25 -4.80
CA VAL A 139 15.17 -4.39 -4.90
C VAL A 139 15.51 -3.76 -3.55
N LEU A 140 14.53 -3.17 -2.86
CA LEU A 140 14.79 -2.37 -1.65
C LEU A 140 15.10 -3.20 -0.41
N ILE A 141 14.42 -4.35 -0.22
CA ILE A 141 14.61 -5.16 0.98
C ILE A 141 15.99 -5.83 1.04
N PRO A 142 16.57 -6.35 -0.07
CA PRO A 142 17.96 -6.79 -0.09
C PRO A 142 18.97 -5.70 0.31
N LEU A 143 18.72 -4.44 -0.06
CA LEU A 143 19.59 -3.33 0.34
C LEU A 143 19.52 -3.07 1.85
N VAL A 144 18.31 -3.14 2.43
CA VAL A 144 18.12 -3.02 3.89
C VAL A 144 18.73 -4.21 4.62
N SER A 145 18.60 -5.43 4.10
CA SER A 145 19.15 -6.63 4.72
C SER A 145 20.68 -6.65 4.73
N PHE A 146 21.33 -6.10 3.69
CA PHE A 146 22.78 -5.91 3.67
C PHE A 146 23.28 -5.05 4.84
N LEU A 147 22.52 -4.04 5.25
CA LEU A 147 22.83 -3.27 6.45
C LEU A 147 22.77 -4.16 7.71
N LEU A 148 21.79 -5.05 7.82
CA LEU A 148 21.67 -5.97 8.96
C LEU A 148 22.82 -7.00 8.99
N ILE A 149 23.21 -7.55 7.84
CA ILE A 149 24.32 -8.51 7.67
C ILE A 149 25.64 -7.95 8.21
N LYS A 150 25.90 -6.64 8.03
CA LYS A 150 27.11 -5.98 8.58
C LYS A 150 27.19 -6.03 10.11
N ASN A 151 26.08 -6.26 10.81
CA ASN A 151 26.07 -6.43 12.25
C ASN A 151 26.20 -7.92 12.60
N LYS A 152 27.34 -8.34 13.17
CA LYS A 152 27.60 -9.76 13.53
C LYS A 152 26.49 -10.40 14.37
N LYS A 153 25.78 -9.62 15.19
CA LYS A 153 24.67 -10.13 16.03
C LYS A 153 23.39 -10.44 15.24
N LEU A 154 23.24 -9.86 14.05
CA LEU A 154 22.05 -9.98 13.18
C LEU A 154 22.37 -10.67 11.85
N LEU A 155 23.52 -11.34 11.74
CA LEU A 155 23.98 -11.95 10.50
C LEU A 155 22.96 -12.96 9.97
N LYS A 156 22.41 -13.81 10.85
CA LYS A 156 21.46 -14.86 10.47
C LYS A 156 20.13 -14.26 9.99
N GLU A 157 19.61 -13.28 10.71
CA GLU A 157 18.38 -12.56 10.38
C GLU A 157 18.55 -11.77 9.07
N GLY A 158 19.69 -11.12 8.88
CA GLY A 158 20.01 -10.38 7.66
C GLY A 158 20.09 -11.30 6.43
N ILE A 159 20.77 -12.45 6.54
CA ILE A 159 20.82 -13.45 5.45
C ILE A 159 19.43 -14.02 5.17
N PHE A 160 18.67 -14.36 6.22
CA PHE A 160 17.31 -14.86 6.08
C PHE A 160 16.44 -13.88 5.29
N ILE A 161 16.40 -12.61 5.71
CA ILE A 161 15.63 -11.54 5.04
C ILE A 161 16.11 -11.36 3.59
N PHE A 162 17.42 -11.39 3.33
CA PHE A 162 17.96 -11.26 1.98
C PHE A 162 17.42 -12.35 1.06
N ILE A 163 17.53 -13.62 1.47
CA ILE A 163 17.13 -14.77 0.65
C ILE A 163 15.61 -14.76 0.40
N THR A 164 14.81 -14.59 1.45
CA THR A 164 13.34 -14.62 1.33
C THR A 164 12.80 -13.44 0.54
N SER A 165 13.41 -12.25 0.65
CA SER A 165 12.96 -11.07 -0.09
C SER A 165 13.00 -11.20 -1.63
N LEU A 166 13.64 -12.24 -2.16
CA LEU A 166 13.66 -12.57 -3.59
C LEU A 166 12.50 -13.47 -4.02
N VAL A 167 11.75 -14.09 -3.10
CA VAL A 167 10.58 -14.93 -3.40
C VAL A 167 9.51 -14.16 -4.20
N PRO A 168 9.15 -12.90 -3.86
CA PRO A 168 8.21 -12.11 -4.65
C PRO A 168 8.61 -11.97 -6.12
N LEU A 169 9.92 -11.90 -6.44
CA LEU A 169 10.41 -11.84 -7.82
C LEU A 169 10.12 -13.13 -8.58
N LEU A 170 10.28 -14.30 -7.94
CA LEU A 170 9.98 -15.60 -8.54
C LEU A 170 8.50 -15.72 -8.92
N THR A 171 7.61 -15.12 -8.12
CA THR A 171 6.17 -15.13 -8.43
C THR A 171 5.85 -14.39 -9.72
N ILE A 172 6.63 -13.35 -10.06
CA ILE A 172 6.47 -12.65 -11.34
C ILE A 172 6.77 -13.61 -12.49
N PHE A 173 7.87 -14.36 -12.42
CA PHE A 173 8.24 -15.33 -13.47
C PHE A 173 7.20 -16.45 -13.62
N ILE A 174 6.65 -16.96 -12.52
CA ILE A 174 5.68 -18.06 -12.54
C ILE A 174 4.33 -17.61 -13.10
N PHE A 175 3.77 -16.51 -12.59
CA PHE A 175 2.39 -16.12 -12.92
C PHE A 175 2.25 -15.30 -14.20
N TYR A 176 3.34 -14.72 -14.72
CA TYR A 176 3.23 -13.80 -15.86
C TYR A 176 3.74 -14.35 -17.19
N ASN A 177 4.42 -15.48 -17.23
CA ASN A 177 5.04 -16.02 -18.46
C ASN A 177 4.09 -16.23 -19.67
N GLN A 178 2.75 -16.23 -19.49
CA GLN A 178 1.80 -16.47 -20.58
C GLN A 178 0.98 -15.24 -21.05
N ARG A 179 1.13 -14.05 -20.44
CA ARG A 179 0.21 -12.90 -20.72
C ARG A 179 0.87 -11.52 -20.77
N ILE A 180 2.20 -11.48 -20.86
CA ILE A 180 2.99 -10.23 -20.82
C ILE A 180 2.77 -9.35 -22.05
N LEU A 181 2.56 -9.88 -23.25
CA LEU A 181 2.42 -8.98 -24.41
C LEU A 181 1.04 -8.30 -24.50
N GLU A 182 -0.04 -9.03 -24.24
CA GLU A 182 -1.40 -8.53 -24.48
C GLU A 182 -1.92 -7.59 -23.36
N LEU A 183 -1.68 -7.92 -22.09
CA LEU A 183 -2.12 -7.08 -20.96
C LEU A 183 -1.25 -5.84 -20.74
N PHE A 184 0.02 -5.88 -21.16
CA PHE A 184 0.86 -4.68 -21.15
C PHE A 184 0.40 -3.70 -22.23
N GLY A 185 -0.04 -4.18 -23.40
CA GLY A 185 -0.57 -3.34 -24.47
C GLY A 185 -1.72 -2.43 -24.01
N GLU A 186 -2.79 -2.99 -23.45
CA GLU A 186 -3.98 -2.19 -23.07
C GLU A 186 -3.80 -1.31 -21.83
N SER A 187 -3.07 -1.77 -20.80
CA SER A 187 -2.90 -0.95 -19.59
C SER A 187 -1.82 0.12 -19.76
N LEU A 188 -0.78 -0.14 -20.56
CA LEU A 188 0.22 0.87 -20.90
C LEU A 188 -0.35 1.89 -21.88
N SER A 189 -1.14 1.48 -22.89
CA SER A 189 -1.77 2.42 -23.81
C SER A 189 -2.66 3.41 -23.06
N LYS A 190 -3.56 2.93 -22.20
CA LYS A 190 -4.41 3.79 -21.34
C LYS A 190 -3.59 4.74 -20.46
N ARG A 191 -2.47 4.28 -19.88
CA ARG A 191 -1.58 5.13 -19.08
C ARG A 191 -0.86 6.17 -19.93
N ILE A 192 -0.39 5.79 -21.12
CA ILE A 192 0.25 6.70 -22.07
C ILE A 192 -0.75 7.77 -22.52
N ASP A 193 -2.01 7.39 -22.77
CA ASP A 193 -3.06 8.32 -23.18
C ASP A 193 -3.41 9.30 -22.05
N LEU A 194 -3.51 8.82 -20.80
CA LEU A 194 -3.68 9.68 -19.62
C LEU A 194 -2.49 10.63 -19.41
N ILE A 195 -1.25 10.15 -19.60
CA ILE A 195 -0.05 10.97 -19.50
C ILE A 195 -0.03 12.03 -20.60
N LYS A 196 -0.36 11.67 -21.85
CA LYS A 196 -0.49 12.62 -22.97
C LYS A 196 -1.55 13.68 -22.66
N ALA A 197 -2.73 13.26 -22.18
CA ALA A 197 -3.79 14.19 -21.78
C ALA A 197 -3.31 15.14 -20.67
N ALA A 198 -2.58 14.64 -19.66
CA ALA A 198 -1.99 15.47 -18.62
C ALA A 198 -0.98 16.49 -19.18
N PHE A 199 -0.13 16.10 -20.15
CA PHE A 199 0.78 17.02 -20.82
C PHE A 199 0.05 18.10 -21.63
N PHE A 200 -1.04 17.76 -22.31
CA PHE A 200 -1.88 18.75 -23.01
C PHE A 200 -2.55 19.72 -22.03
N MET A 201 -3.09 19.24 -20.91
CA MET A 201 -3.66 20.11 -19.87
C MET A 201 -2.65 21.09 -19.29
N ILE A 202 -1.43 20.63 -19.02
CA ILE A 202 -0.34 21.47 -18.50
C ILE A 202 0.05 22.53 -19.55
N SER A 203 0.08 22.14 -20.82
CA SER A 203 0.41 23.05 -21.93
C SER A 203 -0.67 24.12 -22.12
N ASP A 204 -1.94 23.75 -21.99
CA ASP A 204 -3.08 24.67 -22.14
C ASP A 204 -3.28 25.56 -20.90
N ASN A 205 -2.91 25.08 -19.70
CA ASN A 205 -3.12 25.79 -18.43
C ASN A 205 -1.83 25.84 -17.57
N PRO A 206 -0.73 26.49 -18.02
CA PRO A 206 0.59 26.36 -17.40
C PRO A 206 0.74 27.03 -16.04
N LEU A 207 -0.01 28.10 -15.76
CA LEU A 207 0.17 28.91 -14.54
C LEU A 207 -0.59 28.34 -13.34
N PHE A 208 -1.85 27.95 -13.53
CA PHE A 208 -2.74 27.54 -12.45
C PHE A 208 -3.29 26.11 -12.61
N GLY A 209 -2.96 25.45 -13.73
CA GLY A 209 -3.55 24.16 -14.07
C GLY A 209 -5.07 24.25 -14.20
N VAL A 210 -5.73 23.11 -14.01
CA VAL A 210 -7.18 22.97 -14.13
C VAL A 210 -7.91 23.10 -12.78
N GLY A 211 -7.17 23.36 -11.70
CA GLY A 211 -7.66 23.35 -10.31
C GLY A 211 -7.63 21.96 -9.66
N ILE A 212 -7.52 21.94 -8.33
CA ILE A 212 -7.47 20.71 -7.53
C ILE A 212 -8.81 19.97 -7.66
N GLY A 213 -8.78 18.67 -7.98
CA GLY A 213 -9.97 17.83 -8.13
C GLY A 213 -10.59 17.85 -9.53
N ASN A 214 -10.15 18.74 -10.43
CA ASN A 214 -10.73 18.89 -11.77
C ASN A 214 -10.03 18.06 -12.85
N PHE A 215 -9.03 17.24 -12.51
CA PHE A 215 -8.31 16.42 -13.49
C PHE A 215 -9.24 15.45 -14.25
N LEU A 216 -10.13 14.74 -13.54
CA LEU A 216 -11.03 13.75 -14.15
C LEU A 216 -12.07 14.39 -15.09
N PRO A 217 -12.80 15.46 -14.71
CA PRO A 217 -13.69 16.17 -15.63
C PRO A 217 -12.95 16.71 -16.86
N GLU A 218 -11.75 17.23 -16.69
CA GLU A 218 -11.02 17.87 -17.77
C GLU A 218 -10.42 16.86 -18.75
N VAL A 219 -10.04 15.65 -18.28
CA VAL A 219 -9.43 14.60 -19.13
C VAL A 219 -10.33 14.19 -20.28
N ILE A 220 -11.65 14.28 -20.08
CA ILE A 220 -12.67 13.98 -21.08
C ILE A 220 -12.55 14.91 -22.30
N LYS A 221 -12.10 16.16 -22.13
CA LYS A 221 -11.89 17.09 -23.26
C LYS A 221 -10.70 16.70 -24.14
N TYR A 222 -9.74 16.00 -23.56
CA TYR A 222 -8.53 15.54 -24.23
C TYR A 222 -8.63 14.08 -24.71
N TYR A 223 -9.70 13.37 -24.34
CA TYR A 223 -10.04 12.02 -24.77
C TYR A 223 -11.16 12.07 -25.84
N ARG A 224 -10.92 11.57 -27.06
CA ARG A 224 -11.97 11.50 -28.11
C ARG A 224 -13.14 10.57 -27.69
N PRO A 225 -14.37 10.77 -28.21
CA PRO A 225 -15.60 10.56 -27.45
C PRO A 225 -16.12 9.12 -27.50
N LEU A 226 -16.23 8.49 -26.34
CA LEU A 226 -17.21 7.41 -26.07
C LEU A 226 -17.84 7.71 -24.71
N VAL A 227 -18.76 8.67 -24.71
CA VAL A 227 -19.43 9.18 -23.51
C VAL A 227 -20.73 8.40 -23.32
N PHE A 228 -20.77 7.54 -22.31
CA PHE A 228 -22.01 7.17 -21.58
C PHE A 228 -21.72 6.48 -20.24
N PHE A 229 -20.56 5.82 -20.08
CA PHE A 229 -20.21 5.09 -18.84
C PHE A 229 -19.66 5.99 -17.71
N ASP A 230 -19.11 7.16 -18.03
CA ASP A 230 -18.40 8.02 -17.05
C ASP A 230 -19.33 8.92 -16.21
N ILE A 231 -20.58 9.12 -16.64
CA ILE A 231 -21.56 9.96 -15.92
C ILE A 231 -22.05 9.27 -14.63
N PHE A 232 -22.03 7.93 -14.57
CA PHE A 232 -22.35 7.17 -13.34
C PHE A 232 -21.20 7.19 -12.32
N PHE A 233 -19.94 7.31 -12.78
CA PHE A 233 -18.77 7.48 -11.92
C PHE A 233 -18.74 8.86 -11.23
N LEU A 234 -19.21 9.89 -11.94
CA LEU A 234 -19.31 11.25 -11.40
C LEU A 234 -20.34 11.37 -10.27
N THR A 235 -21.40 10.56 -10.26
CA THR A 235 -22.42 10.60 -9.21
C THR A 235 -22.07 9.72 -8.01
N SER A 236 -21.41 8.58 -8.21
CA SER A 236 -20.98 7.71 -7.09
C SER A 236 -19.78 8.25 -6.30
N GLY A 237 -18.85 8.95 -6.96
CA GLY A 237 -17.66 9.53 -6.32
C GLY A 237 -17.93 10.66 -5.31
N PHE A 238 -19.09 11.31 -5.35
CA PHE A 238 -19.47 12.35 -4.38
C PHE A 238 -19.97 11.80 -3.04
N PHE A 239 -20.35 10.51 -2.97
CA PHE A 239 -21.01 9.93 -1.79
C PHE A 239 -20.11 9.12 -0.84
N ASP A 240 -18.85 8.84 -1.18
CA ASP A 240 -17.95 8.08 -0.29
C ASP A 240 -17.30 8.99 0.78
N HIS A 241 -18.07 9.36 1.80
CA HIS A 241 -17.59 10.02 3.02
C HIS A 241 -17.25 8.98 4.10
N TYR A 242 -16.01 8.51 4.14
CA TYR A 242 -15.48 7.85 5.34
C TYR A 242 -14.07 8.37 5.67
N TYR A 243 -13.98 9.14 6.75
CA TYR A 243 -12.75 9.76 7.27
C TYR A 243 -11.62 8.75 7.57
N LEU A 244 -11.94 7.45 7.69
CA LEU A 244 -11.03 6.35 8.01
C LEU A 244 -10.55 5.55 6.78
N THR A 245 -11.15 5.74 5.60
CA THR A 245 -10.85 4.92 4.40
C THR A 245 -9.87 5.58 3.42
N LEU A 246 -9.60 6.88 3.59
CA LEU A 246 -8.55 7.56 2.85
C LEU A 246 -7.19 7.16 3.42
N ILE A 247 -6.23 6.87 2.53
CA ILE A 247 -4.82 6.62 2.86
C ILE A 247 -4.27 7.71 3.81
N GLN A 248 -4.72 8.95 3.61
CA GLN A 248 -4.41 10.09 4.47
C GLN A 248 -4.95 9.91 5.89
N GLY A 249 -6.16 9.37 6.06
CA GLY A 249 -6.80 9.07 7.35
C GLY A 249 -6.18 7.88 8.09
N GLN A 250 -5.71 6.85 7.37
CA GLN A 250 -5.01 5.71 7.98
C GLN A 250 -3.59 6.09 8.45
N LEU A 251 -2.86 6.88 7.65
CA LEU A 251 -1.62 7.50 8.08
C LEU A 251 -1.83 8.44 9.28
N LEU A 252 -2.95 9.17 9.31
CA LEU A 252 -3.34 10.02 10.43
C LEU A 252 -3.60 9.21 11.69
N PHE A 253 -4.35 8.11 11.58
CA PHE A 253 -4.65 7.21 12.69
C PHE A 253 -3.38 6.57 13.26
N ALA A 254 -2.49 6.09 12.39
CA ALA A 254 -1.18 5.57 12.79
C ALA A 254 -0.32 6.63 13.50
N LEU A 255 -0.44 7.90 13.10
CA LEU A 255 0.31 9.00 13.69
C LEU A 255 -0.30 9.49 15.01
N ILE A 256 -1.62 9.51 15.13
CA ILE A 256 -2.34 9.83 16.39
C ILE A 256 -2.09 8.74 17.44
N THR A 257 -2.17 7.46 17.06
CA THR A 257 -1.85 6.35 17.97
C THR A 257 -0.40 6.40 18.43
N ALA A 258 0.53 6.76 17.54
CA ALA A 258 1.93 7.00 17.90
C ALA A 258 2.09 8.15 18.92
N ILE A 259 1.32 9.23 18.76
CA ILE A 259 1.31 10.38 19.69
C ILE A 259 0.82 9.93 21.07
N VAL A 260 -0.31 9.24 21.13
CA VAL A 260 -0.91 8.77 22.40
C VAL A 260 0.04 7.84 23.13
N TRP A 261 0.66 6.88 22.42
CA TRP A 261 1.60 5.94 23.02
C TRP A 261 2.87 6.63 23.54
N SER A 262 3.37 7.64 22.83
CA SER A 262 4.56 8.40 23.26
C SER A 262 4.37 9.22 24.54
N LYS A 263 3.11 9.53 24.90
CA LYS A 263 2.77 10.21 26.16
C LYS A 263 2.70 9.27 27.34
N VAL A 264 2.35 8.00 27.14
CA VAL A 264 2.27 7.00 28.21
C VAL A 264 3.66 6.72 28.80
N ASP A 265 4.71 6.70 27.97
CA ASP A 265 6.12 6.57 28.40
C ASP A 265 6.66 7.79 29.19
N LEU A 266 5.90 8.90 29.31
CA LEU A 266 6.28 10.09 30.09
C LEU A 266 5.61 10.16 31.48
N LEU A 267 4.63 9.30 31.73
CA LEU A 267 3.86 9.24 32.99
C LEU A 267 4.14 7.97 33.81
N SER A 268 5.08 7.14 33.35
CA SER A 268 5.65 5.99 34.05
C SER A 268 7.12 6.21 34.37
#